data_AF-A0A7V8YRV3-F1
#
_entry.id   AF-A0A7V8YRV3-F1
#
_cell.length_a   1.000
_cell.length_b   1.000
_cell.length_c   1.000
_cell.angle_alpha   90.00
_cell.angle_beta   90.00
_cell.angle_gamma   90.00
#
_symmetry.space_group_name_H-M   'P 1'
#
loop_
_entity.id
_entity.type
_entity.pdbx_description
1 polymer ?
#
loop_
_entity_poly.entity_id
_entity_poly.type
_entity_poly.pdbx_seq_one_letter_code
_entity_poly.pdbx_strand_id
1 'polypeptide(L)'
;PVWIWGPFEPAAVSAGSQPDWYVGWLEGSLRLFPAWETRLFGFEIPNPFYSGVVIPGITFGLLYAWPFLEARVTKDYEEHHLLDRPRDRPVRTSIGVAALTFYIVLFAAGGNDVLAARFDISVNLITWVFRIFLLVLPPLTALLTYRLCRELQARDRNKPRPVAVLERTESGGYVEVEEPAAPKT
;
A
#
# COMPACT_ATOMS: atom_id res chain seq x y z
N PRO A 1 -21.81 11.23 16.79
CA PRO A 1 -22.78 11.24 17.92
C PRO A 1 -24.13 10.72 17.42
N VAL A 2 -24.60 9.59 17.96
CA VAL A 2 -25.77 8.86 17.39
C VAL A 2 -27.08 9.65 17.49
N TRP A 3 -27.20 10.55 18.47
CA TRP A 3 -28.38 11.40 18.68
C TRP A 3 -28.60 12.46 17.59
N ILE A 4 -27.62 12.74 16.72
CA ILE A 4 -27.79 13.65 15.57
C ILE A 4 -28.59 12.97 14.44
N TRP A 5 -28.46 11.66 14.30
CA TRP A 5 -28.99 10.90 13.15
C TRP A 5 -30.39 10.32 13.39
N GLY A 6 -30.80 10.19 14.66
CA GLY A 6 -32.07 9.60 15.02
C GLY A 6 -32.12 8.07 14.85
N PRO A 7 -33.29 7.45 15.05
CA PRO A 7 -33.48 6.02 14.78
C PRO A 7 -33.42 5.73 13.27
N PHE A 8 -33.11 4.48 12.94
CA PHE A 8 -33.11 4.03 11.55
C PHE A 8 -34.53 4.06 10.95
N GLU A 9 -34.68 4.76 9.83
CA GLU A 9 -35.89 4.77 9.01
C GLU A 9 -35.54 4.43 7.57
N PRO A 10 -36.14 3.39 6.94
CA PRO A 10 -35.77 2.96 5.59
C PRO A 10 -35.92 4.02 4.50
N ALA A 11 -36.76 5.03 4.71
CA ALA A 11 -37.01 6.11 3.76
C ALA A 11 -36.10 7.34 3.95
N ALA A 12 -35.23 7.33 4.98
CA ALA A 12 -34.35 8.45 5.30
C ALA A 12 -32.87 8.03 5.20
N VAL A 13 -32.03 8.92 4.66
CA VAL A 13 -30.59 8.71 4.55
C VAL A 13 -29.84 9.98 4.93
N SER A 14 -28.73 9.80 5.65
CA SER A 14 -27.79 10.87 5.96
C SER A 14 -26.83 11.15 4.81
N ALA A 15 -26.46 12.42 4.61
CA ALA A 15 -25.30 12.76 3.80
C ALA A 15 -24.00 12.23 4.46
N GLY A 16 -23.07 11.71 3.65
CA GLY A 16 -21.80 11.18 4.17
C GLY A 16 -21.93 9.85 4.91
N SER A 17 -22.93 9.03 4.57
CA SER A 17 -23.05 7.67 5.12
C SER A 17 -21.84 6.83 4.71
N GLN A 18 -20.92 6.63 5.64
CA GLN A 18 -19.69 5.87 5.47
C GLN A 18 -19.52 4.92 6.65
N PRO A 19 -18.92 3.74 6.44
CA PRO A 19 -18.64 2.83 7.54
C PRO A 19 -17.42 3.32 8.35
N ASP A 20 -17.13 2.62 9.45
CA ASP A 20 -15.89 2.84 10.19
C ASP A 20 -14.64 2.62 9.32
N TRP A 21 -13.53 3.24 9.73
CA TRP A 21 -12.31 3.34 8.93
C TRP A 21 -11.76 1.98 8.43
N TYR A 22 -11.91 0.91 9.23
CA TYR A 22 -11.39 -0.43 8.91
C TYR A 22 -12.21 -1.15 7.83
N VAL A 23 -13.46 -0.71 7.58
CA VAL A 23 -14.33 -1.19 6.50
C VAL A 23 -14.32 -0.22 5.30
N GLY A 24 -13.79 0.99 5.47
CA GLY A 24 -13.81 2.05 4.45
C GLY A 24 -13.21 1.65 3.09
N TRP A 25 -12.29 0.70 3.05
CA TRP A 25 -11.76 0.17 1.80
C TRP A 25 -12.79 -0.65 1.00
N LEU A 26 -13.74 -1.34 1.66
CA LEU A 26 -14.84 -2.00 0.96
C LEU A 26 -15.77 -0.97 0.34
N GLU A 27 -16.10 0.09 1.07
CA GLU A 27 -16.92 1.20 0.56
C GLU A 27 -16.26 1.85 -0.66
N GLY A 28 -14.96 2.13 -0.57
CA GLY A 28 -14.20 2.63 -1.72
C GLY A 28 -14.19 1.66 -2.89
N SER A 29 -14.08 0.36 -2.63
CA SER A 29 -14.16 -0.64 -3.69
C SER A 29 -15.52 -0.64 -4.38
N LEU A 30 -16.62 -0.49 -3.63
CA LEU A 30 -17.98 -0.36 -4.17
C LEU A 30 -18.13 0.88 -5.05
N ARG A 31 -17.57 2.02 -4.61
CA ARG A 31 -17.60 3.29 -5.36
C ARG A 31 -16.77 3.26 -6.64
N LEU A 32 -15.62 2.58 -6.62
CA LEU A 32 -14.72 2.53 -7.76
C LEU A 32 -15.04 1.41 -8.74
N PHE A 33 -15.69 0.33 -8.31
CA PHE A 33 -15.96 -0.81 -9.18
C PHE A 33 -16.79 -0.37 -10.41
N PRO A 34 -16.51 -0.93 -11.60
CA PRO A 34 -17.35 -0.69 -12.77
C PRO A 34 -18.77 -1.21 -12.54
N ALA A 35 -19.76 -0.69 -13.27
CA ALA A 35 -21.15 -1.18 -13.23
C ALA A 35 -21.31 -2.53 -13.97
N TRP A 36 -20.60 -3.55 -13.50
CA TRP A 36 -20.68 -4.91 -14.01
C TRP A 36 -21.81 -5.66 -13.33
N GLU A 37 -22.64 -6.31 -14.14
CA GLU A 37 -23.66 -7.26 -13.73
C GLU A 37 -23.50 -8.49 -14.60
N THR A 38 -23.35 -9.66 -13.98
CA THR A 38 -23.21 -10.92 -14.74
C THR A 38 -24.51 -11.68 -14.68
N ARG A 39 -25.10 -11.94 -15.85
CA ARG A 39 -26.29 -12.78 -16.01
C ARG A 39 -25.90 -14.07 -16.72
N LEU A 40 -26.04 -15.21 -16.04
CA LEU A 40 -25.63 -16.51 -16.57
C LEU A 40 -26.55 -17.63 -16.05
N PHE A 41 -26.94 -18.56 -16.92
CA PHE A 41 -27.79 -19.71 -16.59
C PHE A 41 -29.10 -19.37 -15.86
N GLY A 42 -29.69 -18.20 -16.13
CA GLY A 42 -30.91 -17.73 -15.47
C GLY A 42 -30.68 -17.11 -14.08
N PHE A 43 -29.43 -17.01 -13.62
CA PHE A 43 -29.04 -16.33 -12.39
C PHE A 43 -28.42 -14.96 -12.69
N GLU A 44 -28.60 -14.02 -11.77
CA GLU A 44 -27.97 -12.70 -11.79
C GLU A 44 -27.01 -12.57 -10.60
N ILE A 45 -25.77 -12.19 -10.91
CA ILE A 45 -24.77 -11.77 -9.93
C ILE A 45 -24.78 -10.24 -9.91
N PRO A 46 -25.31 -9.62 -8.85
CA PRO A 46 -25.46 -8.18 -8.79
C PRO A 46 -24.10 -7.51 -8.54
N ASN A 47 -23.96 -6.25 -8.98
CA ASN A 47 -22.71 -5.51 -8.87
C ASN A 47 -22.04 -5.53 -7.48
N PRO A 48 -22.76 -5.39 -6.35
CA PRO A 48 -22.15 -5.42 -5.02
C PRO A 48 -21.46 -6.73 -4.67
N PHE A 49 -21.75 -7.83 -5.37
CA PHE A 49 -21.07 -9.11 -5.15
C PHE A 49 -19.55 -9.01 -5.37
N TYR A 50 -19.12 -8.27 -6.39
CA TYR A 50 -17.69 -8.15 -6.68
C TYR A 50 -16.95 -7.44 -5.55
N SER A 51 -17.47 -6.31 -5.11
CA SER A 51 -16.85 -5.52 -4.04
C SER A 51 -17.04 -6.14 -2.66
N GLY A 52 -18.21 -6.72 -2.38
CA GLY A 52 -18.55 -7.27 -1.07
C GLY A 52 -18.09 -8.70 -0.82
N VAL A 53 -17.85 -9.49 -1.87
CA VAL A 53 -17.48 -10.90 -1.75
C VAL A 53 -16.16 -11.21 -2.46
N VAL A 54 -16.03 -10.84 -3.74
CA VAL A 54 -14.86 -11.24 -4.54
C VAL A 54 -13.59 -10.55 -4.04
N ILE A 55 -13.61 -9.23 -3.86
CA ILE A 55 -12.42 -8.49 -3.40
C ILE A 55 -12.00 -8.98 -1.99
N PRO A 56 -12.88 -9.02 -0.96
CA PRO A 56 -12.50 -9.56 0.35
C PRO A 56 -12.06 -11.02 0.30
N GLY A 57 -12.71 -11.85 -0.51
CA GLY A 57 -12.34 -13.25 -0.70
C GLY A 57 -10.90 -13.39 -1.23
N ILE A 58 -10.54 -12.58 -2.23
CA ILE A 58 -9.16 -12.52 -2.75
C ILE A 58 -8.20 -11.96 -1.70
N THR A 59 -8.56 -10.86 -1.02
CA THR A 59 -7.74 -10.23 0.02
C THR A 59 -7.36 -11.22 1.12
N PHE A 60 -8.35 -11.82 1.77
CA PHE A 60 -8.11 -12.72 2.88
C PHE A 60 -7.51 -14.05 2.39
N GLY A 61 -7.94 -14.54 1.23
CA GLY A 61 -7.33 -15.71 0.60
C GLY A 61 -5.82 -15.54 0.39
N LEU A 62 -5.40 -14.41 -0.18
CA LEU A 62 -3.98 -14.11 -0.39
C LEU A 62 -3.23 -13.85 0.92
N LEU A 63 -3.84 -13.17 1.90
CA LEU A 63 -3.21 -12.94 3.21
C LEU A 63 -2.93 -14.25 3.95
N TYR A 64 -3.91 -15.17 3.99
CA TYR A 64 -3.73 -16.47 4.63
C TYR A 64 -2.79 -17.39 3.82
N ALA A 65 -2.80 -17.28 2.49
CA ALA A 65 -1.90 -18.05 1.65
C ALA A 65 -0.46 -17.49 1.60
N TRP A 66 -0.24 -16.22 2.00
CA TRP A 66 1.02 -15.51 1.84
C TRP A 66 2.27 -16.29 2.31
N PRO A 67 2.35 -16.84 3.53
CA PRO A 67 3.56 -17.55 3.97
C PRO A 67 3.89 -18.75 3.08
N PHE A 68 2.88 -19.47 2.59
CA PHE A 68 3.06 -20.62 1.70
C PHE A 68 3.46 -20.20 0.28
N LEU A 69 2.87 -19.11 -0.23
CA LEU A 69 3.20 -18.55 -1.53
C LEU A 69 4.64 -18.02 -1.54
N GLU A 70 5.02 -17.29 -0.49
CA GLU A 70 6.38 -16.76 -0.34
C GLU A 70 7.38 -17.89 -0.25
N ALA A 71 7.20 -18.87 0.66
CA ALA A 71 8.09 -20.01 0.82
C ALA A 71 8.24 -20.82 -0.49
N ARG A 72 7.16 -20.97 -1.26
CA ARG A 72 7.22 -21.67 -2.56
C ARG A 72 8.10 -20.94 -3.58
N VAL A 73 8.05 -19.61 -3.61
CA VAL A 73 8.81 -18.79 -4.56
C VAL A 73 10.26 -18.61 -4.12
N THR A 74 10.50 -18.33 -2.83
CA THR A 74 11.84 -18.14 -2.26
C THR A 74 12.56 -19.46 -1.99
N LYS A 75 11.83 -20.57 -1.93
CA LYS A 75 12.30 -21.89 -1.49
C LYS A 75 12.87 -21.87 -0.06
N ASP A 76 12.40 -20.93 0.75
CA ASP A 76 12.81 -20.72 2.13
C ASP A 76 11.88 -21.52 3.06
N TYR A 77 12.35 -22.69 3.51
CA TYR A 77 11.62 -23.63 4.38
C TYR A 77 12.32 -23.86 5.72
N GLU A 78 13.33 -23.05 6.04
CA GLU A 78 14.08 -23.15 7.29
C GLU A 78 13.30 -22.50 8.46
N GLU A 79 13.71 -22.84 9.68
CA GLU A 79 13.16 -22.23 10.89
C GLU A 79 13.84 -20.87 11.14
N HIS A 80 13.05 -19.79 11.15
CA HIS A 80 13.54 -18.43 11.38
C HIS A 80 13.12 -17.91 12.76
N HIS A 81 14.11 -17.66 13.63
CA HIS A 81 13.88 -17.08 14.96
C HIS A 81 14.29 -15.59 15.06
N LEU A 82 14.91 -15.06 14.00
CA LEU A 82 15.28 -13.66 13.89
C LEU A 82 14.40 -12.97 12.85
N LEU A 83 13.98 -11.75 13.15
CA LEU A 83 13.20 -10.95 12.23
C LEU A 83 14.08 -10.42 11.09
N ASP A 84 13.61 -10.59 9.87
CA ASP A 84 14.17 -9.90 8.71
C ASP A 84 13.91 -8.40 8.81
N ARG A 85 14.95 -7.59 8.59
CA ARG A 85 14.75 -6.15 8.38
C ARG A 85 14.03 -5.94 7.04
N PRO A 86 13.01 -5.06 6.95
CA PRO A 86 12.27 -4.86 5.69
C PRO A 86 13.14 -4.48 4.49
N ARG A 87 14.22 -3.72 4.71
CA ARG A 87 15.16 -3.36 3.63
C ARG A 87 15.92 -4.57 3.08
N ASP A 88 16.09 -5.65 3.84
CA ASP A 88 16.89 -6.82 3.47
C ASP A 88 16.10 -7.82 2.60
N ARG A 89 14.77 -7.69 2.58
CA ARG A 89 13.86 -8.49 1.73
C ARG A 89 13.09 -7.57 0.76
N PRO A 90 13.77 -6.96 -0.23
CA PRO A 90 13.23 -5.86 -1.05
C PRO A 90 11.98 -6.25 -1.85
N VAL A 91 11.90 -7.50 -2.33
CA VAL A 91 10.74 -7.99 -3.07
C VAL A 91 9.52 -8.11 -2.16
N ARG A 92 9.63 -8.79 -1.01
CA ARG A 92 8.53 -8.89 -0.02
C ARG A 92 8.05 -7.51 0.40
N THR A 93 8.98 -6.61 0.73
CA THR A 93 8.65 -5.25 1.16
C THR A 93 7.96 -4.45 0.06
N SER A 94 8.42 -4.57 -1.20
CA SER A 94 7.74 -3.92 -2.32
C SER A 94 6.31 -4.41 -2.54
N ILE A 95 6.05 -5.72 -2.41
CA ILE A 95 4.71 -6.29 -2.53
C ILE A 95 3.81 -5.81 -1.37
N GLY A 96 4.34 -5.81 -0.15
CA GLY A 96 3.63 -5.28 1.02
C GLY A 96 3.24 -3.80 0.85
N VAL A 97 4.16 -2.96 0.35
CA VAL A 97 3.87 -1.55 0.08
C VAL A 97 2.87 -1.37 -1.06
N ALA A 98 2.94 -2.19 -2.11
CA ALA A 98 1.97 -2.17 -3.19
C ALA A 98 0.56 -2.49 -2.67
N ALA A 99 0.43 -3.54 -1.86
CA ALA A 99 -0.82 -3.94 -1.24
C ALA A 99 -1.35 -2.85 -0.29
N LEU A 100 -0.50 -2.28 0.56
CA LEU A 100 -0.88 -1.18 1.45
C LEU A 100 -1.37 0.04 0.65
N THR A 101 -0.67 0.39 -0.42
CA THR A 101 -1.05 1.49 -1.32
C THR A 101 -2.41 1.25 -1.95
N PHE A 102 -2.67 0.02 -2.41
CA PHE A 102 -3.97 -0.38 -2.95
C PHE A 102 -5.10 -0.14 -1.93
N TYR A 103 -4.95 -0.60 -0.68
CA TYR A 103 -5.98 -0.40 0.35
C TYR A 103 -6.09 1.04 0.83
N ILE A 104 -5.00 1.82 0.85
CA ILE A 104 -5.06 3.25 1.16
C ILE A 104 -5.84 4.01 0.09
N VAL A 105 -5.64 3.68 -1.19
CA VAL A 105 -6.41 4.28 -2.29
C VAL A 105 -7.89 3.93 -2.18
N LEU A 106 -8.23 2.67 -1.90
CA LEU A 106 -9.62 2.27 -1.65
C LEU A 106 -10.21 3.00 -0.45
N PHE A 107 -9.52 3.04 0.68
CA PHE A 107 -9.97 3.77 1.87
C PHE A 107 -10.24 5.25 1.57
N ALA A 108 -9.33 5.93 0.87
CA ALA A 108 -9.51 7.32 0.48
C ALA A 108 -10.70 7.51 -0.48
N ALA A 109 -10.92 6.57 -1.39
CA ALA A 109 -12.06 6.58 -2.30
C ALA A 109 -13.40 6.35 -1.59
N GLY A 110 -13.41 5.61 -0.47
CA GLY A 110 -14.58 5.47 0.40
C GLY A 110 -15.06 6.80 1.00
N GLY A 111 -14.18 7.81 1.00
CA GLY A 111 -14.47 9.18 1.42
C GLY A 111 -14.74 10.17 0.27
N ASN A 112 -14.99 9.72 -0.96
CA ASN A 112 -15.00 10.61 -2.14
C ASN A 112 -16.01 11.77 -2.08
N ASP A 113 -17.16 11.60 -1.41
CA ASP A 113 -18.22 12.59 -1.22
C ASP A 113 -17.80 13.66 -0.21
N VAL A 114 -17.13 13.26 0.87
CA VAL A 114 -16.51 14.20 1.82
C VAL A 114 -15.40 14.99 1.14
N LEU A 115 -14.55 14.34 0.33
CA LEU A 115 -13.52 15.04 -0.44
C LEU A 115 -14.15 16.03 -1.44
N ALA A 116 -15.20 15.62 -2.16
CA ALA A 116 -15.92 16.47 -3.09
C ALA A 116 -16.48 17.71 -2.40
N ALA A 117 -17.17 17.54 -1.27
CA ALA A 117 -17.79 18.63 -0.54
C ALA A 117 -16.77 19.57 0.12
N ARG A 118 -15.61 19.05 0.56
CA ARG A 118 -14.57 19.84 1.23
C ARG A 118 -13.70 20.65 0.27
N PHE A 119 -13.44 20.12 -0.93
CA PHE A 119 -12.57 20.75 -1.91
C PHE A 119 -13.34 21.41 -3.07
N ASP A 120 -14.67 21.35 -3.06
CA ASP A 120 -15.54 21.87 -4.12
C ASP A 120 -15.20 21.27 -5.50
N ILE A 121 -15.01 19.95 -5.53
CA ILE A 121 -14.63 19.19 -6.73
C ILE A 121 -15.73 18.20 -7.08
N SER A 122 -15.95 17.94 -8.37
CA SER A 122 -16.89 16.92 -8.83
C SER A 122 -16.56 15.52 -8.30
N VAL A 123 -17.57 14.84 -7.75
CA VAL A 123 -17.48 13.42 -7.34
C VAL A 123 -17.07 12.52 -8.51
N ASN A 124 -17.53 12.83 -9.72
CA ASN A 124 -17.17 12.07 -10.92
C ASN A 124 -15.66 12.19 -11.21
N LEU A 125 -15.10 13.40 -11.09
CA LEU A 125 -13.66 13.61 -11.27
C LEU A 125 -12.87 12.82 -10.24
N ILE A 126 -13.23 12.93 -8.96
CA ILE A 126 -12.56 12.20 -7.87
C ILE A 126 -12.61 10.69 -8.10
N THR A 127 -13.77 10.16 -8.51
CA THR A 127 -13.94 8.73 -8.81
C THR A 127 -13.03 8.27 -9.94
N TRP A 128 -12.93 9.03 -11.03
CA TRP A 128 -12.03 8.70 -12.14
C TRP A 128 -10.55 8.77 -11.75
N VAL A 129 -10.16 9.80 -10.99
CA VAL A 129 -8.79 9.92 -10.47
C VAL A 129 -8.44 8.71 -9.60
N PHE A 130 -9.31 8.31 -8.68
CA PHE A 130 -9.07 7.14 -7.85
C PHE A 130 -9.05 5.82 -8.62
N ARG A 131 -9.87 5.66 -9.67
CA ARG A 131 -9.78 4.50 -10.57
C ARG A 131 -8.41 4.39 -11.24
N ILE A 132 -7.84 5.52 -11.69
CA ILE A 132 -6.49 5.56 -12.24
C ILE A 132 -5.45 5.25 -11.16
N PHE A 133 -5.55 5.90 -9.99
CA PHE A 133 -4.62 5.68 -8.89
C PHE A 133 -4.61 4.24 -8.38
N LEU A 134 -5.78 3.58 -8.35
CA LEU A 134 -5.90 2.19 -7.93
C LEU A 134 -5.07 1.25 -8.80
N LEU A 135 -4.91 1.56 -10.09
CA LEU A 135 -4.12 0.77 -11.04
C LEU A 135 -2.66 1.21 -11.11
N VAL A 136 -2.38 2.50 -10.97
CA VAL A 136 -1.05 3.09 -11.20
C VAL A 136 -0.20 3.16 -9.93
N LEU A 137 -0.77 3.53 -8.79
CA LEU A 137 0.02 3.74 -7.56
C LEU A 137 0.60 2.45 -6.97
N PRO A 138 -0.11 1.30 -6.93
CA PRO A 138 0.48 0.06 -6.43
C PRO A 138 1.75 -0.39 -7.17
N PRO A 139 1.80 -0.49 -8.52
CA PRO A 139 3.04 -0.87 -9.22
C PRO A 139 4.12 0.21 -9.11
N LEU A 140 3.74 1.49 -9.11
CA LEU A 140 4.71 2.60 -8.95
C LEU A 140 5.39 2.54 -7.59
N THR A 141 4.62 2.42 -6.51
CA THR A 141 5.14 2.32 -5.14
C THR A 141 5.95 1.05 -4.94
N ALA A 142 5.54 -0.09 -5.52
CA ALA A 142 6.34 -1.32 -5.52
C ALA A 142 7.75 -1.09 -6.11
N LEU A 143 7.81 -0.48 -7.30
CA LEU A 143 9.07 -0.20 -7.98
C LEU A 143 9.97 0.74 -7.17
N LEU A 144 9.38 1.81 -6.61
CA LEU A 144 10.09 2.79 -5.79
C LEU A 144 10.63 2.14 -4.50
N THR A 145 9.80 1.37 -3.80
CA THR A 145 10.18 0.64 -2.59
C THR A 145 11.29 -0.35 -2.86
N TYR A 146 11.19 -1.14 -3.95
CA TYR A 146 12.24 -2.08 -4.33
C TYR A 146 13.59 -1.37 -4.54
N ARG A 147 13.60 -0.26 -5.28
CA ARG A 147 14.82 0.54 -5.50
C ARG A 147 15.36 1.12 -4.21
N LEU A 148 14.49 1.67 -3.37
CA LEU A 148 14.87 2.25 -2.08
C LEU A 148 15.49 1.20 -1.15
N CYS A 149 14.91 0.01 -1.06
CA CYS A 149 15.48 -1.08 -0.26
C CYS A 149 16.88 -1.46 -0.74
N ARG A 150 17.10 -1.58 -2.05
CA ARG A 150 18.43 -1.88 -2.62
C ARG A 150 19.46 -0.79 -2.34
N GLU A 151 19.06 0.48 -2.44
CA GLU A 151 19.93 1.62 -2.14
C GLU A 151 20.31 1.64 -0.65
N LEU A 152 19.34 1.38 0.24
CA LEU A 152 19.60 1.29 1.68
C LEU A 152 20.55 0.13 2.02
N GLN A 153 20.42 -1.02 1.35
CA GLN A 153 21.39 -2.12 1.50
C GLN A 153 22.79 -1.74 1.00
N ALA A 154 22.89 -1.02 -0.13
CA ALA A 154 24.17 -0.57 -0.66
C ALA A 154 24.87 0.40 0.29
N ARG A 155 24.10 1.31 0.91
CA ARG A 155 24.60 2.23 1.93
C ARG A 155 25.03 1.52 3.20
N ASP A 156 24.28 0.53 3.68
CA ASP A 156 24.65 -0.22 4.89
C ASP A 156 25.93 -1.07 4.69
N ARG A 157 26.24 -1.48 3.45
CA ARG A 157 27.53 -2.13 3.10
C ARG A 157 28.71 -1.16 3.15
N ASN A 158 28.47 0.12 2.88
CA ASN A 158 29.44 1.17 3.08
C ASN A 158 29.44 1.52 4.57
N LYS A 159 30.39 0.96 5.34
CA LYS A 159 30.50 1.17 6.80
C LYS A 159 30.26 2.63 7.18
N PRO A 160 29.61 2.93 8.33
CA PRO A 160 29.52 4.30 8.82
C PRO A 160 30.93 4.87 8.88
N ARG A 161 31.22 5.84 8.01
CA ARG A 161 32.48 6.55 8.06
C ARG A 161 32.43 7.38 9.34
N PRO A 162 33.32 7.16 10.33
CA PRO A 162 33.51 8.15 11.37
C PRO A 162 33.82 9.50 10.70
N VAL A 163 33.49 10.60 11.39
CA VAL A 163 33.58 12.00 10.93
C VAL A 163 34.62 12.16 9.81
N ALA A 164 34.17 12.54 8.61
CA ALA A 164 35.04 12.69 7.46
C ALA A 164 36.12 13.73 7.77
N VAL A 165 37.36 13.27 7.98
CA VAL A 165 38.53 14.14 8.16
C VAL A 165 38.99 14.54 6.78
N LEU A 166 38.85 15.83 6.45
CA LEU A 166 39.32 16.39 5.19
C LEU A 166 40.73 16.94 5.37
N GLU A 167 41.66 16.45 4.58
CA GLU A 167 43.00 17.02 4.47
C GLU A 167 43.12 17.88 3.20
N ARG A 168 43.73 19.05 3.33
CA ARG A 168 43.94 19.96 2.21
C ARG A 168 45.25 19.61 1.52
N THR A 169 45.20 19.26 0.24
CA THR A 169 46.39 18.93 -0.55
C THR A 169 47.20 20.19 -0.86
N GLU A 170 48.49 20.02 -1.13
CA GLU A 170 49.40 21.12 -1.50
C GLU A 170 48.95 21.86 -2.76
N SER A 171 48.22 21.18 -3.66
CA SER A 171 47.57 21.76 -4.83
C SER A 171 46.28 22.54 -4.53
N GLY A 172 45.86 22.61 -3.26
CA GLY A 172 44.66 23.31 -2.80
C GLY A 172 43.36 22.50 -2.87
N GLY A 173 43.41 21.21 -3.21
CA GLY A 173 42.27 20.29 -3.18
C GLY A 173 41.95 19.78 -1.78
N TYR A 174 40.84 19.05 -1.64
CA TYR A 174 40.46 18.36 -0.41
C TYR A 174 40.38 16.87 -0.68
N VAL A 175 41.02 16.06 0.16
CA VAL A 175 40.94 14.60 0.12
C VAL A 175 40.42 14.13 1.48
N GLU A 176 39.48 13.19 1.47
CA GLU A 176 39.01 12.53 2.68
C GLU A 176 40.05 11.49 3.10
N VAL A 177 40.56 11.60 4.32
CA VAL A 177 41.50 10.62 4.87
C VAL A 177 40.69 9.36 5.20
N GLU A 178 40.89 8.31 4.42
CA GLU A 178 40.23 7.04 4.63
C GLU A 178 40.83 6.35 5.87
N GLU A 179 40.13 6.40 7.00
CA GLU A 179 40.58 5.72 8.22
C GLU A 179 40.66 4.20 7.94
N PRO A 180 41.78 3.53 8.26
CA PRO A 180 41.92 2.10 7.98
C PRO A 180 40.82 1.32 8.70
N ALA A 181 40.10 0.50 7.94
CA ALA A 181 39.01 -0.30 8.47
C ALA A 181 39.49 -1.12 9.69
N ALA A 182 38.81 -0.96 10.83
CA ALA A 182 39.10 -1.75 12.03
C ALA A 182 39.22 -3.25 11.68
N PRO A 183 40.23 -3.96 12.23
CA PRO A 183 40.48 -5.36 11.90
C PRO A 183 39.25 -6.20 12.23
N LYS A 184 38.90 -7.11 11.33
CA LYS A 184 37.83 -8.09 11.56
C LYS A 184 38.33 -9.04 12.66
N THR A 185 37.72 -8.99 13.84
CA THR A 185 37.83 -10.01 14.90
C THR A 185 37.02 -11.24 14.55
#